data_AF-A0A348N5U6-F1
#
_entry.id   AF-A0A348N5U6-F1
#
_cell.length_a   1.000
_cell.length_b   1.000
_cell.length_c   1.000
_cell.angle_alpha   90.00
_cell.angle_beta   90.00
_cell.angle_gamma   90.00
#
_symmetry.space_group_name_H-M   'P 1'
#
loop_
_entity.id
_entity.type
_entity.pdbx_description
1 polymer ?
#
loop_
_entity_poly.entity_id
_entity_poly.type
_entity_poly.pdbx_seq_one_letter_code
_entity_poly.pdbx_strand_id
1 'polypeptide(L)'
;MSDKRKDYISWDEYFMGVAVLSGMRSKDPNTQVGACIVSKDNKILSMGYNGFPTGCSDDDFPWCREGDPLDNKYFYTTHSELNAILNYRGGSLEG
;
A
#
# COMPACT_ATOMS: atom_id res chain seq x y z
N MET A 1 -23.25 -27.75 -20.60
CA MET A 1 -22.26 -26.66 -20.78
C MET A 1 -22.38 -25.77 -19.57
N SER A 2 -21.32 -25.56 -18.80
CA SER A 2 -21.35 -24.58 -17.71
C SER A 2 -20.97 -23.22 -18.28
N ASP A 3 -21.93 -22.32 -18.43
CA ASP A 3 -21.66 -20.94 -18.78
C ASP A 3 -20.82 -20.26 -17.69
N LYS A 4 -20.07 -19.22 -18.07
CA LYS A 4 -19.30 -18.43 -17.11
C LYS A 4 -20.24 -17.80 -16.08
N ARG A 5 -19.74 -17.65 -14.85
CA ARG A 5 -20.41 -16.87 -13.81
C ARG A 5 -20.67 -15.43 -14.29
N LYS A 6 -21.70 -14.78 -13.76
CA LYS A 6 -22.03 -13.37 -14.06
C LYS A 6 -21.73 -12.41 -12.90
N ASP A 7 -21.43 -12.95 -11.73
CA ASP A 7 -21.15 -12.26 -10.46
C ASP A 7 -19.65 -12.19 -10.15
N TYR A 8 -18.78 -12.28 -11.16
CA TYR A 8 -17.35 -12.05 -10.98
C TYR A 8 -17.07 -10.54 -11.00
N ILE A 9 -16.10 -10.13 -10.18
CA ILE A 9 -15.69 -8.73 -10.08
C ILE A 9 -14.96 -8.27 -11.34
N SER A 10 -15.09 -6.99 -11.65
CA SER A 10 -14.30 -6.28 -12.67
C SER A 10 -12.83 -6.16 -12.27
N TRP A 11 -11.99 -5.78 -13.23
CA TRP A 11 -10.58 -5.48 -12.97
C TRP A 11 -10.40 -4.33 -11.97
N ASP A 12 -11.21 -3.27 -12.10
CA ASP A 12 -11.14 -2.12 -11.19
C ASP A 12 -11.49 -2.52 -9.75
N GLU A 13 -12.56 -3.30 -9.56
CA GLU A 13 -12.93 -3.83 -8.25
C GLU A 13 -11.84 -4.75 -7.69
N TYR A 14 -11.23 -5.58 -8.53
CA TYR A 14 -10.13 -6.44 -8.13
C TYR A 14 -8.91 -5.63 -7.67
N PHE A 15 -8.44 -4.67 -8.47
CA PHE A 15 -7.25 -3.90 -8.14
C PHE A 15 -7.46 -2.95 -6.97
N MET A 16 -8.66 -2.35 -6.86
CA MET A 16 -9.05 -1.57 -5.68
C MET A 16 -9.12 -2.47 -4.44
N GLY A 17 -9.68 -3.68 -4.57
CA GLY A 17 -9.69 -4.68 -3.49
C GLY A 17 -8.29 -5.05 -3.02
N VAL A 18 -7.34 -5.20 -3.95
CA VAL A 18 -5.93 -5.42 -3.62
C VAL A 18 -5.30 -4.23 -2.88
N ALA A 19 -5.60 -2.99 -3.30
CA ALA A 19 -5.12 -1.80 -2.60
C ALA A 19 -5.68 -1.71 -1.17
N VAL A 20 -6.99 -1.95 -1.00
CA VAL A 20 -7.65 -1.98 0.32
C VAL A 20 -7.03 -3.07 1.21
N LEU A 21 -6.87 -4.28 0.68
CA LEU A 21 -6.28 -5.40 1.42
C LEU A 21 -4.81 -5.14 1.79
N SER A 22 -4.06 -4.47 0.90
CA SER A 22 -2.70 -4.03 1.19
C SER A 22 -2.69 -3.01 2.33
N GLY A 23 -3.66 -2.08 2.37
CA GLY A 23 -3.82 -1.14 3.47
C GLY A 23 -3.98 -1.83 4.83
N MET A 24 -4.65 -2.99 4.88
CA MET A 24 -4.82 -3.78 6.12
C MET A 24 -3.51 -4.30 6.72
N ARG A 25 -2.38 -4.19 6.01
CA ARG A 25 -1.03 -4.47 6.53
C ARG A 25 -0.41 -3.31 7.31
N SER A 26 -0.95 -2.09 7.18
CA SER A 26 -0.47 -0.92 7.91
C SER A 26 -0.65 -1.11 9.41
N LYS A 27 0.39 -0.73 10.17
CA LYS A 27 0.38 -0.75 11.63
C LYS A 27 0.00 0.61 12.24
N ASP A 28 -0.20 1.63 11.41
CA ASP A 28 -0.66 2.93 11.87
C ASP A 28 -2.05 2.79 12.50
N PRO A 29 -2.25 3.14 13.78
CA PRO A 29 -3.54 2.92 14.46
C PRO A 29 -4.63 3.89 14.00
N ASN A 30 -4.27 4.95 13.26
CA ASN A 30 -5.20 6.01 12.91
C ASN A 30 -5.59 6.02 11.42
N THR A 31 -4.70 5.56 10.53
CA THR A 31 -4.92 5.66 9.09
C THR A 31 -4.22 4.53 8.37
N GLN A 32 -4.98 3.70 7.66
CA GLN A 32 -4.45 2.58 6.89
C GLN A 32 -4.74 2.83 5.41
N VAL A 33 -3.68 3.03 4.63
CA VAL A 33 -3.75 3.29 3.20
C VAL A 33 -2.93 2.22 2.49
N GLY A 34 -3.48 1.68 1.41
CA GLY A 34 -2.75 0.81 0.50
C GLY A 34 -2.81 1.33 -0.92
N ALA A 35 -1.82 0.92 -1.72
CA ALA A 35 -1.67 1.29 -3.11
C ALA A 35 -1.37 0.03 -3.93
N CYS A 36 -1.88 0.00 -5.16
CA CYS A 36 -1.67 -1.07 -6.14
C CYS A 36 -1.31 -0.43 -7.49
N ILE A 37 -0.13 -0.75 -8.02
CA ILE A 37 0.33 -0.26 -9.32
C ILE A 37 0.15 -1.38 -10.34
N VAL A 38 -0.56 -1.08 -11.42
CA VAL A 38 -0.99 -2.05 -12.43
C VAL A 38 -0.55 -1.61 -13.81
N SER A 39 -0.08 -2.54 -14.64
CA SER A 39 0.28 -2.26 -16.04
C SER A 39 -0.94 -2.16 -16.95
N LYS A 40 -0.74 -1.65 -18.17
CA LYS A 40 -1.75 -1.63 -19.25
C LYS A 40 -2.29 -3.03 -19.60
N ASP A 41 -1.55 -4.10 -19.28
CA ASP A 41 -1.95 -5.48 -19.51
C ASP A 41 -2.68 -6.11 -18.31
N ASN A 42 -3.17 -5.29 -17.36
CA ASN A 42 -3.83 -5.75 -16.13
C ASN A 42 -2.96 -6.69 -15.28
N LYS A 43 -1.65 -6.41 -15.20
CA LYS A 43 -0.72 -7.12 -14.31
C LYS A 43 -0.35 -6.22 -13.15
N ILE A 44 -0.49 -6.72 -11.93
CA ILE A 44 0.02 -6.04 -10.74
C ILE A 44 1.54 -5.99 -10.84
N LEU A 45 2.09 -4.78 -10.88
CA LEU A 45 3.52 -4.53 -10.91
C LEU A 45 4.07 -4.42 -9.49
N SER A 46 3.35 -3.73 -8.61
CA SER A 46 3.77 -3.52 -7.23
C SER A 46 2.59 -3.15 -6.33
N MET A 47 2.80 -3.30 -5.02
CA MET A 47 1.85 -2.94 -3.97
C MET A 47 2.58 -2.25 -2.82
N GLY A 48 1.87 -1.40 -2.09
CA GLY A 48 2.41 -0.70 -0.94
C GLY A 48 1.34 -0.41 0.10
N TYR A 49 1.79 -0.13 1.32
CA TYR A 49 0.96 0.35 2.42
C TYR A 49 1.75 1.37 3.24
N ASN A 50 1.08 2.25 3.97
CA ASN A 50 1.77 3.24 4.79
C ASN A 50 2.43 2.59 6.02
N GLY A 51 3.64 3.02 6.35
CA GLY A 51 4.39 2.49 7.49
C GLY A 51 5.78 3.09 7.60
N PHE A 52 6.57 2.66 8.59
CA PHE A 52 7.93 3.13 8.73
C PHE A 52 8.89 2.50 7.70
N PRO A 53 10.04 3.15 7.42
CA PRO A 53 11.05 2.63 6.50
C PRO A 53 11.57 1.27 6.96
N THR A 54 12.11 0.50 6.02
CA THR A 54 12.72 -0.79 6.35
C THR A 54 13.86 -0.59 7.36
N GLY A 55 13.80 -1.30 8.48
CA GLY A 55 14.77 -1.21 9.56
C GLY A 55 14.36 -0.30 10.72
N CYS A 56 13.29 0.49 10.57
CA CYS A 56 12.65 1.18 11.69
C CYS A 56 11.65 0.24 12.37
N SER A 57 11.87 -0.05 13.65
CA SER A 57 10.95 -0.88 14.44
C SER A 57 9.67 -0.12 14.76
N ASP A 58 8.52 -0.76 14.56
CA ASP A 58 7.23 -0.17 14.91
C ASP A 58 6.98 -0.09 16.43
N ASP A 59 7.86 -0.74 17.23
CA ASP A 59 7.85 -0.69 18.70
C ASP A 59 8.76 0.43 19.25
N ASP A 60 9.75 0.87 18.46
CA ASP A 60 10.72 1.89 18.88
C ASP A 60 10.33 3.29 18.40
N PHE A 61 9.62 3.39 17.27
CA PHE A 61 9.24 4.67 16.66
C PHE A 61 7.78 5.05 16.96
N PRO A 62 7.49 6.35 17.14
CA PRO A 62 6.19 6.80 17.63
C PRO A 62 5.11 6.79 16.55
N TRP A 63 3.93 6.26 16.89
CA TRP A 63 2.73 6.29 16.04
C TRP A 63 1.77 7.45 16.34
N CYS A 64 2.02 8.22 17.41
CA CYS A 64 1.17 9.34 17.78
C CYS A 64 1.27 10.48 16.76
N ARG A 65 0.24 11.33 16.77
CA ARG A 65 0.11 12.50 15.90
C ARG A 65 0.50 13.82 16.58
N GLU A 66 0.78 13.78 17.87
CA GLU A 66 1.01 14.93 18.72
C GLU A 66 2.39 14.84 19.35
N GLY A 67 2.92 15.97 19.81
CA GLY A 67 4.26 16.09 20.35
C GLY A 67 5.25 16.71 19.36
N ASP A 68 6.48 16.85 19.81
CA ASP A 68 7.56 17.43 19.02
C ASP A 68 7.83 16.59 17.76
N PRO A 69 8.47 17.17 16.72
CA PRO A 69 8.67 16.50 15.42
C PRO A 69 9.28 15.09 15.48
N LEU A 70 10.15 14.83 16.45
CA LEU A 70 10.81 13.53 16.62
C LEU A 70 9.99 12.54 17.46
N ASP A 71 8.99 13.05 18.19
CA ASP A 71 8.12 12.27 19.07
C ASP A 71 6.79 11.92 18.41
N ASN A 72 6.57 12.33 17.16
CA ASN A 72 5.38 11.99 16.39
C ASN A 72 5.72 11.27 15.08
N LYS A 73 4.71 10.62 14.50
CA LYS A 73 4.90 9.73 13.35
C LYS A 73 5.28 10.43 12.06
N TYR A 74 5.05 11.74 11.93
CA TYR A 74 5.04 12.43 10.63
C TYR A 74 6.44 12.51 9.98
N PHE A 75 7.50 12.50 10.79
CA PHE A 75 8.88 12.47 10.29
C PHE A 75 9.30 11.11 9.72
N TYR A 76 8.68 10.03 10.22
CA TYR A 76 9.11 8.67 9.92
C TYR A 76 8.17 7.96 8.95
N THR A 77 6.88 8.29 8.95
CA THR A 77 5.89 7.55 8.17
C THR A 77 6.12 7.72 6.68
N THR A 78 6.22 6.60 5.97
CA THR A 78 6.23 6.56 4.51
C THR A 78 4.82 6.28 4.00
N HIS A 79 4.41 7.01 2.97
CA HIS A 79 3.10 6.84 2.33
C HIS A 79 3.03 5.55 1.52
N SER A 80 1.81 5.03 1.33
CA SER A 80 1.56 3.77 0.62
C SER A 80 2.04 3.81 -0.84
N GLU A 81 1.91 4.97 -1.48
CA GLU A 81 2.26 5.24 -2.86
C GLU A 81 3.77 5.21 -3.05
N LEU A 82 4.52 5.86 -2.14
CA LEU A 82 5.98 5.83 -2.15
C LEU A 82 6.49 4.40 -1.93
N ASN A 83 5.92 3.68 -0.97
CA ASN A 83 6.25 2.28 -0.75
C ASN A 83 5.92 1.41 -1.98
N ALA A 84 4.79 1.63 -2.65
CA ALA A 84 4.44 0.88 -3.86
C ALA A 84 5.44 1.11 -5.00
N ILE A 85 5.91 2.36 -5.18
CA ILE A 85 6.94 2.67 -6.18
C ILE A 85 8.28 2.01 -5.81
N LEU A 86 8.73 2.14 -4.56
CA LEU A 86 10.03 1.62 -4.11
C LEU A 86 10.08 0.09 -4.00
N ASN A 87 8.93 -0.55 -3.74
CA ASN A 87 8.85 -2.02 -3.69
C ASN A 87 9.01 -2.67 -5.07
N TYR A 88 8.81 -1.91 -6.15
CA TYR A 88 8.98 -2.43 -7.48
C TYR A 88 10.46 -2.69 -7.77
N ARG A 89 10.79 -3.94 -8.09
CA ARG A 89 12.16 -4.37 -8.45
C ARG A 89 12.37 -4.57 -9.95
N GLY A 90 11.41 -4.19 -10.78
CA GLY A 90 11.56 -4.20 -12.23
C GLY A 90 12.25 -2.94 -12.76
N GLY A 91 12.32 -2.81 -14.08
CA GLY A 91 13.06 -1.72 -14.74
C GLY A 91 12.33 -0.37 -14.70
N SER A 92 11.07 -0.33 -15.13
CA SER A 92 10.26 0.90 -15.19
C SER A 92 8.80 0.62 -14.79
N LEU A 93 8.19 1.63 -14.17
CA LEU A 93 6.74 1.72 -13.91
C LEU A 93 6.05 2.69 -14.88
N GLU A 94 6.76 3.19 -15.90
CA GLU A 94 6.22 4.08 -16.91
C GLU A 94 5.05 3.40 -17.65
N GLY A 95 3.97 4.16 -17.79
CA GLY A 95 2.69 3.72 -18.35
C GLY A 95 2.46 4.30 -19.73
#